data_AF-A0A078B3W8-F1
#
_entry.id   AF-A0A078B3W8-F1
#
_cell.length_a   1.000
_cell.length_b   1.000
_cell.length_c   1.000
_cell.angle_alpha   90.00
_cell.angle_beta   90.00
_cell.angle_gamma   90.00
#
_symmetry.space_group_name_H-M   'P 1'
#
loop_
_entity.id
_entity.type
_entity.pdbx_description
1 polymer ?
#
loop_
_entity_poly.entity_id
_entity_poly.type
_entity_poly.pdbx_seq_one_letter_code
_entity_poly.pdbx_strand_id
1 'polypeptide(L)'
;MPTRIKTYKRTFMRQFDEIHEQSFGKGTKPPKLGYPDTGNGWYSKKLPYKQWYEMNVAQRMHLNYLEGITFVILVSIIGGISYPMEVFYAQIAYIIGRQLFAVAYYNMGPIFRVPGVIGLQYGQWACAYYSIKTCLTLLE
;
A
#
# COMPACT_ATOMS: atom_id res chain seq x y z
N MET A 1 6.03 6.70 2.44
CA MET A 1 6.42 6.86 3.86
C MET A 1 6.36 8.30 4.45
N PRO A 2 5.83 9.36 3.81
CA PRO A 2 5.90 10.72 4.38
C PRO A 2 5.03 10.88 5.65
N THR A 3 3.83 10.29 5.68
CA THR A 3 2.96 10.33 6.86
C THR A 3 3.61 9.72 8.09
N ARG A 4 4.29 8.56 7.95
CA ARG A 4 5.00 7.92 9.07
C ARG A 4 6.08 8.84 9.65
N ILE A 5 6.87 9.48 8.78
CA ILE A 5 7.93 10.42 9.20
C ILE A 5 7.31 11.62 9.94
N LYS A 6 6.16 12.10 9.48
CA LYS A 6 5.42 13.21 10.10
C LYS A 6 4.81 12.81 11.46
N THR A 7 4.28 11.60 11.57
CA THR A 7 3.59 11.08 12.75
C THR A 7 4.57 10.66 13.86
N TYR A 8 5.57 9.82 13.55
CA TYR A 8 6.55 9.33 14.53
C TYR A 8 7.84 10.15 14.53
N LYS A 9 7.70 11.48 14.57
CA LYS A 9 8.84 12.38 14.76
C LYS A 9 9.54 12.06 16.08
N ARG A 10 10.84 12.39 16.16
CA ARG A 10 11.60 12.19 17.39
C ARG A 10 10.96 12.91 18.59
N THR A 11 10.35 14.07 18.38
CA THR A 11 9.61 14.82 19.41
C THR A 11 8.48 14.00 20.03
N PHE A 12 7.69 13.29 19.22
CA PHE A 12 6.66 12.38 19.69
C PHE A 12 7.26 11.13 20.36
N MET A 13 8.32 10.56 19.80
CA MET A 13 8.92 9.32 20.31
C MET A 13 9.63 9.46 21.66
N ARG A 14 10.05 10.67 22.04
CA ARG A 14 10.76 10.92 23.32
C ARG A 14 9.96 10.48 24.55
N GLN A 15 8.63 10.50 24.48
CA GLN A 15 7.76 10.07 25.59
C GLN A 15 7.87 8.58 25.93
N PHE A 16 8.56 7.79 25.08
CA PHE A 16 8.78 6.36 25.30
C PHE A 16 10.23 6.04 25.67
N ASP A 17 11.11 7.05 25.76
CA ASP A 17 12.53 6.85 26.02
C ASP A 17 12.75 6.12 27.35
N GLU A 18 12.11 6.58 28.43
CA GLU A 18 12.26 6.02 29.78
C GLU A 18 11.81 4.54 29.85
N ILE A 19 10.61 4.24 29.35
CA ILE A 19 10.07 2.86 29.35
C ILE A 19 10.95 1.94 28.50
N HIS A 20 11.46 2.44 27.37
CA HIS A 20 12.32 1.66 26.49
C HIS A 20 13.67 1.38 27.17
N GLU A 21 14.27 2.39 27.80
CA GLU A 21 15.52 2.26 28.54
C GLU A 21 15.40 1.29 29.73
N GLN A 22 14.28 1.33 30.45
CA GLN A 22 13.99 0.37 31.52
C GLN A 22 13.85 -1.06 31.00
N SER A 23 13.29 -1.25 29.81
CA SER A 23 12.99 -2.57 29.25
C SER A 23 14.20 -3.20 28.52
N PHE A 24 15.04 -2.39 27.86
CA PHE A 24 16.11 -2.86 26.98
C PHE A 24 17.52 -2.46 27.45
N GLY A 25 17.64 -1.71 28.56
CA GLY A 25 18.90 -1.32 29.17
C GLY A 25 19.26 0.15 28.96
N LYS A 26 20.16 0.64 29.83
CA LYS A 26 20.56 2.04 29.91
C LYS A 26 21.15 2.54 28.59
N GLY A 27 20.73 3.72 28.14
CA GLY A 27 21.18 4.35 26.89
C GLY A 27 20.52 3.85 25.61
N THR A 28 19.62 2.85 25.68
CA THR A 28 18.83 2.42 24.52
C THR A 28 17.73 3.44 24.19
N LYS A 29 17.36 3.55 22.92
CA LYS A 29 16.35 4.51 22.45
C LYS A 29 15.28 3.79 21.62
N PRO A 30 14.00 4.22 21.71
CA PRO A 30 12.94 3.71 20.86
C PRO A 30 13.35 3.74 19.38
N PRO A 31 12.99 2.71 18.60
CA PRO A 31 13.35 2.66 17.19
C PRO A 31 12.84 3.89 16.42
N LYS A 32 13.64 4.32 15.44
CA LYS A 32 13.27 5.44 14.56
C LYS A 32 11.95 5.14 13.85
N LEU A 33 11.19 6.19 13.54
CA LEU A 33 9.93 6.10 12.79
C LEU A 33 8.85 5.22 13.45
N GLY A 34 8.98 4.94 14.75
CA GLY A 34 7.98 4.19 15.52
C GLY A 34 7.92 2.71 15.16
N TYR A 35 8.94 2.12 14.53
CA TYR A 35 8.95 0.67 14.32
C TYR A 35 9.00 -0.09 15.65
N PRO A 36 8.36 -1.27 15.75
CA PRO A 36 7.65 -2.02 14.72
C PRO A 36 6.16 -1.64 14.54
N ASP A 37 5.68 -0.55 15.14
CA ASP A 37 4.28 -0.14 15.10
C ASP A 37 3.82 0.20 13.67
N THR A 38 2.64 -0.31 13.28
CA THR A 38 2.01 -0.12 11.96
C THR A 38 0.69 0.66 12.02
N GLY A 39 0.47 1.43 13.08
CA GLY A 39 -0.67 2.36 13.21
C GLY A 39 -1.64 2.01 14.34
N ASN A 40 -1.55 0.82 14.93
CA ASN A 40 -2.41 0.39 16.05
C ASN A 40 -1.63 -0.23 17.22
N GLY A 41 -0.29 -0.14 17.21
CA GLY A 41 0.56 -0.66 18.26
C GLY A 41 0.74 0.28 19.46
N TRP A 42 1.78 -0.03 20.25
CA TRP A 42 2.07 0.66 21.52
C TRP A 42 2.27 2.16 21.37
N TYR A 43 3.00 2.60 20.34
CA TYR A 43 3.29 4.01 20.12
C TYR A 43 2.05 4.74 19.58
N SER A 44 1.31 4.08 18.69
CA SER A 44 0.12 4.63 18.04
C SER A 44 -1.03 4.92 18.98
N LYS A 45 -1.13 4.20 20.11
CA LYS A 45 -2.16 4.44 21.13
C LYS A 45 -2.11 5.84 21.74
N LYS A 46 -0.94 6.48 21.75
CA LYS A 46 -0.77 7.86 22.26
C LYS A 46 -0.87 8.93 21.18
N LEU A 47 -1.16 8.56 19.93
CA LEU A 47 -1.30 9.53 18.84
C LEU A 47 -2.62 10.31 18.96
N PRO A 48 -2.62 11.62 18.63
CA PRO A 48 -3.86 12.33 18.39
C PRO A 48 -4.68 11.62 17.30
N TYR A 49 -6.00 11.56 17.48
CA TYR A 49 -6.91 10.82 16.60
C TYR A 49 -6.67 11.12 15.11
N LYS A 50 -6.51 12.39 14.74
CA LYS A 50 -6.23 12.80 13.35
C LYS A 50 -4.94 12.19 12.80
N GLN A 51 -3.85 12.21 13.57
CA GLN A 51 -2.57 11.65 13.14
C GLN A 51 -2.60 10.12 13.08
N TRP A 52 -3.29 9.49 14.04
CA TRP A 52 -3.57 8.06 14.03
C TRP A 52 -4.35 7.67 12.76
N TYR A 53 -5.43 8.40 12.45
CA TYR A 53 -6.26 8.16 11.28
C TYR A 53 -5.47 8.31 9.97
N GLU A 54 -4.78 9.44 9.78
CA GLU A 54 -3.94 9.69 8.59
C GLU A 54 -2.86 8.61 8.42
N MET A 55 -2.23 8.17 9.51
CA MET A 55 -1.22 7.10 9.48
C MET A 55 -1.83 5.76 9.07
N ASN A 56 -2.99 5.39 9.63
CA ASN A 56 -3.66 4.13 9.30
C ASN A 56 -4.18 4.12 7.86
N VAL A 57 -4.74 5.22 7.37
CA VAL A 57 -5.13 5.38 5.97
C VAL A 57 -3.91 5.21 5.05
N ALA A 58 -2.79 5.87 5.36
CA ALA A 58 -1.58 5.74 4.57
C ALA A 58 -1.01 4.29 4.59
N GLN A 59 -1.08 3.60 5.74
CA GLN A 59 -0.69 2.20 5.83
C GLN A 59 -1.61 1.30 5.01
N ARG A 60 -2.94 1.47 5.10
CA ARG A 60 -3.88 0.62 4.36
C ARG A 60 -3.75 0.80 2.85
N MET A 61 -3.48 2.02 2.39
CA MET A 61 -3.17 2.31 0.99
C MET A 61 -1.97 1.50 0.49
N HIS A 62 -0.89 1.49 1.28
CA HIS A 62 0.35 0.78 0.94
C HIS A 62 0.19 -0.73 1.00
N LEU A 63 -0.50 -1.26 2.03
CA LEU A 63 -0.80 -2.69 2.12
C LEU A 63 -1.64 -3.17 0.94
N ASN A 64 -2.67 -2.40 0.55
CA ASN A 64 -3.47 -2.74 -0.63
C ASN A 64 -2.65 -2.77 -1.93
N TYR A 65 -1.59 -1.95 -2.04
CA TYR A 65 -0.65 -2.06 -3.16
C TYR A 65 0.11 -3.39 -3.14
N LEU A 66 0.71 -3.70 -1.99
CA LEU A 66 1.52 -4.91 -1.82
C LEU A 66 0.71 -6.18 -2.01
N GLU A 67 -0.55 -6.21 -1.54
CA GLU A 67 -1.48 -7.32 -1.74
C GLU A 67 -1.77 -7.58 -3.24
N GLY A 68 -1.81 -6.52 -4.06
CA GLY A 68 -2.19 -6.61 -5.47
C GLY A 68 -1.04 -6.69 -6.48
N ILE A 69 0.14 -6.16 -6.14
CA ILE A 69 1.23 -5.97 -7.10
C ILE A 69 1.76 -7.31 -7.66
N THR A 70 1.93 -8.31 -6.80
CA THR A 70 2.46 -9.63 -7.19
C THR A 70 1.54 -10.30 -8.20
N PHE A 71 0.23 -10.27 -7.94
CA PHE A 71 -0.76 -10.84 -8.84
C PHE A 71 -0.72 -10.15 -10.21
N VAL A 72 -0.73 -8.81 -10.23
CA VAL A 72 -0.72 -8.01 -11.47
C VAL A 72 0.53 -8.28 -12.30
N ILE A 73 1.71 -8.36 -11.67
CA ILE A 73 2.96 -8.64 -12.38
C ILE A 73 2.91 -10.02 -13.05
N LEU A 74 2.47 -11.05 -12.32
CA LEU A 74 2.42 -12.42 -12.85
C LEU A 74 1.47 -12.55 -14.04
N VAL A 75 0.23 -12.08 -13.91
CA VAL A 75 -0.75 -12.19 -15.02
C VAL A 75 -0.36 -11.35 -16.23
N SER A 76 0.34 -10.24 -16.02
CA SER A 76 0.80 -9.38 -17.11
C SER A 76 1.97 -10.00 -17.88
N ILE A 77 2.91 -10.65 -17.18
CA ILE A 77 3.99 -11.37 -17.85
C ILE A 77 3.43 -12.53 -18.69
N ILE A 78 2.51 -13.32 -18.12
CA ILE A 78 1.94 -14.47 -18.84
C ILE A 78 1.10 -14.00 -20.03
N GLY A 79 0.19 -13.03 -19.84
CA GLY A 79 -0.63 -12.52 -20.94
C GLY A 79 0.18 -11.82 -22.03
N GLY A 80 1.30 -11.19 -21.67
CA GLY A 80 2.16 -10.47 -22.59
C GLY A 80 2.95 -11.36 -23.55
N ILE A 81 2.98 -12.68 -23.32
CA ILE A 81 3.67 -13.64 -24.21
C ILE A 81 2.99 -13.69 -25.58
N SER A 82 1.65 -13.80 -25.61
CA SER A 82 0.88 -13.91 -26.86
C SER A 82 0.12 -12.64 -27.22
N TYR A 83 -0.22 -11.79 -26.25
CA TYR A 83 -1.03 -10.58 -26.45
C TYR A 83 -0.37 -9.33 -25.83
N PRO A 84 0.82 -8.92 -26.31
CA PRO A 84 1.62 -7.86 -25.70
C PRO A 84 0.95 -6.47 -25.74
N MET A 85 0.26 -6.13 -26.82
CA MET A 85 -0.36 -4.81 -26.99
C MET A 85 -1.60 -4.64 -26.10
N GLU A 86 -2.40 -5.70 -25.98
CA GLU A 86 -3.62 -5.72 -25.18
C GLU A 86 -3.31 -5.64 -23.69
N VAL A 87 -2.31 -6.39 -23.23
CA VAL A 87 -1.82 -6.31 -21.85
C VAL A 87 -1.20 -4.95 -21.56
N PHE A 88 -0.50 -4.34 -22.52
CA PHE A 88 0.04 -2.99 -22.36
C PHE A 88 -1.06 -1.96 -22.08
N TYR A 89 -2.15 -1.96 -22.85
CA TYR A 89 -3.28 -1.05 -22.60
C TYR A 89 -3.98 -1.35 -21.26
N ALA A 90 -4.14 -2.62 -20.90
CA ALA A 90 -4.70 -3.01 -19.60
C ALA A 90 -3.84 -2.52 -18.43
N GLN A 91 -2.52 -2.55 -18.57
CA GLN A 91 -1.58 -2.05 -17.56
C GLN A 91 -1.59 -0.53 -17.44
N ILE A 92 -1.78 0.20 -18.54
CA ILE A 92 -2.01 1.65 -18.48
C ILE A 92 -3.26 1.97 -17.66
N ALA A 93 -4.38 1.28 -17.93
CA ALA A 93 -5.61 1.45 -17.18
C ALA A 93 -5.42 1.14 -15.68
N TYR A 94 -4.68 0.07 -15.36
CA TYR A 94 -4.31 -0.29 -13.99
C TYR A 94 -3.51 0.82 -13.30
N ILE A 95 -2.47 1.35 -13.95
CA ILE A 95 -1.60 2.40 -13.38
C ILE A 95 -2.39 3.68 -13.12
N ILE A 96 -3.24 4.09 -14.07
CA ILE A 96 -4.10 5.28 -13.90
C ILE A 96 -5.08 5.07 -12.73
N GLY A 97 -5.77 3.93 -12.71
CA GLY A 97 -6.65 3.56 -11.60
C GLY A 97 -5.92 3.57 -10.25
N ARG A 98 -4.65 3.14 -10.23
CA ARG A 98 -3.81 3.15 -9.04
C ARG A 98 -3.53 4.56 -8.53
N GLN A 99 -3.17 5.49 -9.41
CA GLN A 99 -2.91 6.87 -8.99
C GLN A 99 -4.17 7.55 -8.48
N LEU A 100 -5.30 7.35 -9.17
CA LEU A 100 -6.60 7.86 -8.71
C LEU A 100 -6.98 7.29 -7.35
N PHE A 101 -6.82 5.98 -7.14
CA PHE A 101 -7.04 5.33 -5.85
C PHE A 101 -6.15 5.94 -4.75
N ALA A 102 -4.84 6.07 -5.00
CA ALA A 102 -3.88 6.54 -4.01
C ALA A 102 -4.17 8.00 -3.59
N VAL A 103 -4.39 8.88 -4.57
CA VAL A 103 -4.67 10.30 -4.33
C VAL A 103 -6.00 10.49 -3.61
N ALA A 104 -7.06 9.82 -4.08
CA ALA A 104 -8.38 9.97 -3.48
C ALA A 104 -8.42 9.40 -2.05
N TYR A 105 -7.80 8.23 -1.83
CA TYR A 105 -7.76 7.60 -0.51
C TYR A 105 -6.93 8.41 0.49
N TYR A 106 -5.81 9.01 0.06
CA TYR A 106 -4.95 9.80 0.93
C TYR A 106 -5.55 11.16 1.31
N ASN A 107 -6.12 11.88 0.34
CA ASN A 107 -6.55 13.28 0.55
C ASN A 107 -8.01 13.40 0.98
N MET A 108 -8.89 12.55 0.45
CA MET A 108 -10.34 12.69 0.63
C MET A 108 -10.92 11.62 1.56
N GLY A 109 -10.15 10.56 1.85
CA GLY A 109 -10.49 9.52 2.79
C GLY A 109 -11.06 8.24 2.15
N PRO A 110 -11.54 7.29 2.97
CA PRO A 110 -11.78 5.91 2.53
C PRO A 110 -12.86 5.70 1.49
N ILE A 111 -13.89 6.54 1.48
CA ILE A 111 -15.04 6.39 0.58
C ILE A 111 -14.67 6.78 -0.85
N PHE A 112 -13.83 7.79 -1.03
CA PHE A 112 -13.47 8.35 -2.33
C PHE A 112 -12.53 7.46 -3.16
N ARG A 113 -12.09 6.31 -2.63
CA ARG A 113 -11.25 5.36 -3.36
C ARG A 113 -12.00 4.56 -4.41
N VAL A 114 -13.33 4.45 -4.29
CA VAL A 114 -14.16 3.54 -5.08
C VAL A 114 -13.97 3.72 -6.59
N PRO A 115 -13.94 4.95 -7.16
CA PRO A 115 -13.68 5.13 -8.59
C PRO A 115 -12.33 4.57 -9.03
N GLY A 116 -11.28 4.76 -8.21
CA GLY A 116 -9.96 4.20 -8.48
C GLY A 116 -9.92 2.67 -8.40
N VAL A 117 -10.68 2.07 -7.48
CA VAL A 117 -10.82 0.61 -7.36
C VAL A 117 -11.43 0.01 -8.62
N ILE A 118 -12.43 0.66 -9.22
CA ILE A 118 -13.09 0.16 -10.44
C ILE A 118 -12.08 0.10 -11.58
N GLY A 119 -11.29 1.15 -11.79
CA GLY A 119 -10.24 1.17 -12.82
C GLY A 119 -9.14 0.14 -12.56
N LEU A 120 -8.71 -0.01 -11.31
CA LEU A 120 -7.75 -1.04 -10.89
C LEU A 120 -8.24 -2.46 -11.18
N GLN A 121 -9.48 -2.76 -10.79
CA GLN A 121 -10.07 -4.08 -11.00
C GLN A 121 -10.23 -4.36 -12.49
N TYR A 122 -10.71 -3.39 -13.27
CA TYR A 122 -10.84 -3.56 -14.72
C TYR A 122 -9.51 -3.96 -15.37
N GLY A 123 -8.42 -3.24 -15.06
CA GLY A 123 -7.09 -3.60 -15.57
C GLY A 123 -6.62 -5.00 -15.12
N GLN A 124 -6.87 -5.37 -13.86
CA GLN A 124 -6.56 -6.69 -13.33
C GLN A 124 -7.31 -7.82 -14.04
N TRP A 125 -8.63 -7.67 -14.22
CA TRP A 125 -9.46 -8.66 -14.90
C TRP A 125 -9.10 -8.79 -16.38
N ALA A 126 -8.77 -7.67 -17.04
CA ALA A 126 -8.30 -7.68 -18.42
C ALA A 126 -6.97 -8.46 -18.56
N CYS A 127 -5.97 -8.19 -17.72
CA CYS A 127 -4.72 -8.95 -17.75
C CYS A 127 -4.92 -10.44 -17.43
N ALA A 128 -5.81 -10.77 -16.48
CA ALA A 128 -6.15 -12.16 -16.17
C ALA A 128 -6.80 -12.87 -17.35
N TYR A 129 -7.71 -12.20 -18.06
CA TYR A 129 -8.35 -12.74 -19.26
C TYR A 129 -7.32 -13.06 -20.36
N TYR A 130 -6.43 -12.12 -20.68
CA TYR A 130 -5.38 -12.35 -21.70
C TYR A 130 -4.35 -13.39 -21.25
N SER A 131 -4.07 -13.49 -19.96
CA SER A 131 -3.23 -14.56 -19.40
C SER A 131 -3.85 -15.93 -19.64
N ILE A 132 -5.15 -16.12 -19.38
CA ILE A 132 -5.84 -17.39 -19.64
C ILE A 132 -5.83 -17.70 -21.14
N LYS A 133 -6.15 -16.70 -21.98
CA LYS A 133 -6.15 -16.86 -23.43
C LYS A 133 -4.78 -17.27 -23.95
N THR A 134 -3.71 -16.69 -23.40
CA THR A 134 -2.32 -17.06 -23.73
C THR A 134 -2.04 -18.52 -23.40
N CYS A 135 -2.45 -19.00 -22.22
CA CYS A 135 -2.30 -20.40 -21.85
C CYS A 135 -3.03 -21.35 -22.81
N LEU A 136 -4.24 -20.99 -23.26
CA LEU A 136 -4.99 -21.80 -24.23
C LEU A 136 -4.30 -21.83 -25.60
N THR A 137 -3.84 -20.68 -26.10
CA THR A 137 -3.11 -20.58 -27.38
C THR A 137 -1.80 -21.37 -27.37
N LEU A 138 -1.18 -21.61 -26.22
CA LEU A 138 0.04 -22.42 -26.11
C LEU A 138 -0.24 -23.93 -26.03
N LEU A 139 -1.49 -24.33 -25.78
CA LEU A 139 -1.91 -25.74 -25.72
C LEU A 139 -2.45 -26.26 -27.07
N GLU A 140 -2.85 -25.36 -27.96
CA GLU A 140 -3.25 -25.62 -29.35
C GLU A 140 -2.02 -25.70 -30.27
#